data_AF-A9AV22-F1
#
_entry.id   AF-A9AV22-F1
#
_cell.length_a   1.000
_cell.length_b   1.000
_cell.length_c   1.000
_cell.angle_alpha   90.00
_cell.angle_beta   90.00
_cell.angle_gamma   90.00
#
_symmetry.space_group_name_H-M   'P 1'
#
loop_
_entity.id
_entity.type
_entity.pdbx_description
1 polymer ?
#
loop_
_entity_poly.entity_id
_entity_poly.type
_entity_poly.pdbx_seq_one_letter_code
_entity_poly.pdbx_strand_id
1 'polypeptide(L)'
;MTMPVQLELHLQRFRCPNRRYLRQTFVEPLPTLALPHAHRTTRLARTQQRFALALGGEAGVWTLNHLGITTSSDTLLRLIRAFEPAVAEAVTHGGIDDWAYHKRYGD
;
A
#
# COMPACT_ATOMS: atom_id res chain seq x y z
N MET A 1 -14.22 18.02 2.74
CA MET A 1 -14.56 16.68 2.21
C MET A 1 -13.88 16.54 0.88
N THR A 2 -12.93 15.62 0.75
CA THR A 2 -12.33 15.31 -0.54
C THR A 2 -13.16 14.25 -1.23
N MET A 3 -13.65 14.57 -2.43
CA MET A 3 -14.40 13.60 -3.22
C MET A 3 -13.43 12.56 -3.79
N PRO A 4 -13.72 11.26 -3.69
CA PRO A 4 -12.89 10.24 -4.29
C PRO A 4 -12.88 10.43 -5.81
N VAL A 5 -11.69 10.42 -6.41
CA VAL A 5 -11.55 10.41 -7.87
C VAL A 5 -11.86 9.00 -8.36
N GLN A 6 -12.85 8.86 -9.22
CA GLN A 6 -13.16 7.62 -9.90
C GLN A 6 -12.44 7.58 -11.26
N LEU A 7 -11.69 6.51 -11.50
CA LEU A 7 -11.05 6.24 -12.78
C LEU A 7 -11.78 5.08 -13.43
N GLU A 8 -12.47 5.36 -14.53
CA GLU A 8 -13.10 4.33 -15.35
C GLU A 8 -12.11 3.84 -16.39
N LEU A 9 -11.79 2.54 -16.35
CA LEU A 9 -10.79 1.92 -17.21
C LEU A 9 -11.47 0.98 -18.19
N HIS A 10 -11.27 1.24 -19.49
CA HIS A 10 -11.71 0.34 -20.55
C HIS A 10 -10.58 -0.61 -20.91
N LEU A 11 -10.69 -1.86 -20.48
CA LEU A 11 -9.64 -2.87 -20.63
C LEU A 11 -10.11 -4.04 -21.48
N GLN A 12 -9.16 -4.66 -22.19
CA GLN A 12 -9.47 -5.84 -22.97
C GLN A 12 -9.66 -7.05 -22.05
N ARG A 13 -10.79 -7.75 -22.23
CA ARG A 13 -11.08 -9.02 -21.56
C ARG A 13 -10.85 -10.16 -22.53
N PHE A 14 -10.00 -11.10 -22.14
CA PHE A 14 -9.67 -12.29 -22.90
C PHE A 14 -10.38 -13.52 -22.32
N ARG A 15 -10.63 -14.51 -23.17
CA ARG A 15 -11.19 -15.81 -22.79
C ARG A 15 -10.25 -16.93 -23.22
N CYS A 16 -9.88 -17.81 -22.29
CA CYS A 16 -9.13 -19.03 -22.61
C CYS A 16 -10.06 -20.04 -23.27
N PRO A 17 -9.71 -20.58 -24.46
CA PRO A 17 -10.54 -21.58 -25.14
C PRO A 17 -10.43 -22.98 -24.51
N ASN A 18 -9.36 -23.25 -23.74
CA ASN A 18 -9.12 -24.55 -23.13
C ASN A 18 -9.99 -24.74 -21.88
N ARG A 19 -11.00 -25.61 -21.99
CA ARG A 19 -11.97 -25.90 -20.91
C ARG A 19 -11.38 -26.66 -19.72
N ARG A 20 -10.16 -27.18 -19.81
CA ARG A 20 -9.49 -27.89 -18.70
C ARG A 20 -8.94 -26.95 -17.63
N TYR A 21 -8.78 -25.65 -17.93
CA TYR A 21 -8.31 -24.67 -16.96
C TYR A 21 -9.45 -24.10 -16.10
N LEU A 22 -9.20 -23.98 -14.80
CA LEU A 22 -10.13 -23.40 -13.83
C LEU A 22 -10.41 -21.91 -14.10
N ARG A 23 -9.40 -21.16 -14.54
CA ARG A 23 -9.54 -19.75 -14.88
C ARG A 23 -9.73 -19.57 -16.39
N GLN A 24 -10.93 -19.15 -16.78
CA GLN A 24 -11.30 -18.99 -18.20
C GLN A 24 -11.27 -17.56 -18.69
N THR A 25 -11.22 -16.57 -17.79
CA THR A 25 -11.25 -15.14 -18.13
C THR A 25 -10.03 -14.43 -17.59
N PHE A 26 -9.47 -13.56 -18.42
CA PHE A 26 -8.32 -12.73 -18.11
C PHE A 26 -8.66 -11.29 -18.51
N VAL A 27 -8.07 -10.34 -17.80
CA VAL A 27 -8.13 -8.92 -18.16
C VAL A 27 -6.69 -8.48 -18.38
N GLU A 28 -6.48 -7.58 -19.34
CA GLU A 28 -5.18 -6.94 -19.56
C GLU A 28 -4.59 -6.43 -18.24
N PRO A 29 -3.38 -6.88 -17.84
CA PRO A 29 -2.73 -6.39 -16.63
C PRO A 29 -2.31 -4.93 -16.77
N LEU A 30 -2.47 -4.14 -15.70
CA LEU A 30 -2.01 -2.75 -15.64
C LEU A 30 -0.93 -2.56 -14.56
N PRO A 31 0.22 -3.25 -14.66
CA PRO A 31 1.19 -3.34 -13.57
C PRO A 31 1.74 -1.98 -13.10
N THR A 32 1.75 -0.98 -13.99
CA THR A 32 2.21 0.37 -13.67
C THR A 32 1.13 1.22 -12.99
N LEU A 33 -0.16 0.97 -13.27
CA LEU A 33 -1.27 1.77 -12.78
C LEU A 33 -1.85 1.23 -11.46
N ALA A 34 -2.18 -0.06 -11.40
CA ALA A 34 -2.84 -0.68 -10.27
C ALA A 34 -2.60 -2.19 -10.25
N LEU A 35 -2.44 -2.76 -9.05
CA LEU A 35 -2.40 -4.21 -8.86
C LEU A 35 -3.78 -4.82 -9.14
N PRO A 36 -3.87 -6.12 -9.49
CA PRO A 36 -5.14 -6.82 -9.59
C PRO A 36 -5.98 -6.63 -8.32
N HIS A 37 -7.27 -6.33 -8.49
CA HIS A 37 -8.22 -6.07 -7.40
C HIS A 37 -7.89 -4.86 -6.50
N ALA A 38 -6.95 -4.00 -6.89
CA ALA A 38 -6.66 -2.79 -6.13
C ALA A 38 -7.73 -1.71 -6.34
N HIS A 39 -8.22 -1.14 -5.24
CA HIS A 39 -9.13 0.01 -5.24
C HIS A 39 -8.40 1.36 -5.25
N ARG A 40 -7.09 1.36 -5.52
CA ARG A 40 -6.25 2.56 -5.61
C ARG A 40 -5.12 2.35 -6.60
N THR A 41 -4.66 3.44 -7.19
CA THR A 41 -3.47 3.39 -8.06
C THR A 41 -2.22 3.08 -7.26
N THR A 42 -1.24 2.45 -7.91
CA THR A 42 0.10 2.20 -7.37
C THR A 42 0.75 3.50 -6.90
N ARG A 43 0.53 4.60 -7.63
CA ARG A 43 1.00 5.94 -7.24
C ARG A 43 0.40 6.41 -5.92
N LEU A 44 -0.93 6.31 -5.76
CA LEU A 44 -1.60 6.69 -4.51
C LEU A 44 -1.13 5.82 -3.34
N ALA A 45 -1.01 4.50 -3.54
CA ALA A 45 -0.53 3.58 -2.51
C ALA A 45 0.90 3.94 -2.04
N ARG A 46 1.80 4.26 -2.99
CA ARG A 46 3.18 4.69 -2.68
C ARG A 46 3.23 6.01 -1.91
N THR A 47 2.42 7.00 -2.30
CA THR A 47 2.33 8.27 -1.57
C THR A 47 1.87 8.02 -0.14
N GLN A 48 0.77 7.29 0.05
CA GLN A 48 0.27 6.95 1.37
C GLN A 48 1.32 6.19 2.21
N GLN A 49 2.03 5.23 1.61
CA GLN A 49 3.06 4.45 2.31
C GLN A 49 4.25 5.32 2.75
N ARG A 50 4.70 6.27 1.93
CA ARG A 50 5.78 7.20 2.30
C ARG A 50 5.41 8.05 3.51
N PHE A 51 4.21 8.63 3.52
CA PHE A 51 3.73 9.40 4.67
C PHE A 51 3.52 8.52 5.90
N ALA A 52 3.02 7.29 5.71
CA ALA A 52 2.85 6.34 6.80
C ALA A 52 4.19 5.95 7.44
N LEU A 53 5.22 5.65 6.63
CA LEU A 53 6.54 5.31 7.15
C LEU A 53 7.20 6.49 7.86
N ALA A 54 6.99 7.72 7.38
CA ALA A 54 7.59 8.91 7.96
C ALA A 54 6.87 9.40 9.23
N LEU A 55 5.54 9.30 9.27
CA LEU A 55 4.70 9.96 10.30
C LEU A 55 3.86 8.99 11.14
N GLY A 56 3.76 7.72 10.75
CA GLY A 56 2.85 6.75 11.35
C GLY A 56 1.40 6.91 10.88
N GLY A 57 0.47 6.40 11.69
CA GLY A 57 -0.97 6.35 11.38
C GLY A 57 -1.66 7.72 11.49
N GLU A 58 -1.89 8.21 12.71
CA GLU A 58 -2.70 9.42 12.93
C GLU A 58 -2.08 10.69 12.35
N ALA A 59 -0.79 10.94 12.60
CA ALA A 59 -0.10 12.09 12.03
C ALA A 59 0.00 12.00 10.49
N GLY A 60 0.10 10.78 9.95
CA GLY A 60 0.03 10.52 8.51
C GLY A 60 -1.33 10.90 7.92
N VAL A 61 -2.44 10.50 8.56
CA VAL A 61 -3.80 10.87 8.16
C VAL A 61 -3.98 12.38 8.20
N TRP A 62 -3.57 13.02 9.30
CA TRP A 62 -3.67 14.46 9.47
C TRP A 62 -2.96 15.19 8.31
N THR A 63 -1.73 14.80 7.99
CA THR A 63 -0.94 15.43 6.92
C THR A 63 -1.54 15.15 5.54
N LEU A 64 -1.91 13.90 5.25
CA LEU A 64 -2.51 13.53 3.97
C LEU A 64 -3.84 14.23 3.72
N ASN A 65 -4.65 14.45 4.74
CA ASN A 65 -5.89 15.21 4.63
C ASN A 65 -5.65 16.67 4.23
N HIS A 66 -4.59 17.31 4.74
CA HIS A 66 -4.19 18.66 4.30
C HIS A 66 -3.74 18.70 2.83
N LEU A 67 -3.25 17.57 2.30
CA LEU A 67 -2.89 17.40 0.89
C LEU A 67 -4.08 16.93 0.02
N GLY A 68 -5.28 16.84 0.58
CA GLY A 68 -6.46 16.36 -0.14
C GLY A 68 -6.45 14.84 -0.43
N ILE A 69 -5.67 14.07 0.33
CA ILE A 69 -5.62 12.61 0.23
C ILE A 69 -6.33 12.01 1.43
N THR A 70 -7.57 11.56 1.25
CA THR A 70 -8.32 10.91 2.33
C THR A 70 -7.87 9.46 2.52
N THR A 71 -7.62 9.09 3.78
CA THR A 71 -7.30 7.73 4.19
C THR A 71 -7.61 7.52 5.68
N SER A 72 -7.48 6.29 6.17
CA SER A 72 -7.60 5.98 7.60
C SER A 72 -6.26 5.59 8.19
N SER A 73 -6.12 5.79 9.50
CA SER A 73 -4.92 5.42 10.27
C SER A 73 -4.63 3.93 10.12
N ASP A 74 -5.66 3.07 10.21
CA ASP A 74 -5.56 1.64 9.94
C ASP A 74 -5.02 1.32 8.55
N THR A 75 -5.41 2.09 7.52
CA THR A 75 -4.91 1.89 6.15
C THR A 75 -3.42 2.19 6.07
N LEU A 76 -2.96 3.25 6.75
CA LEU A 76 -1.54 3.59 6.83
C LEU A 76 -0.76 2.54 7.62
N LEU A 77 -1.29 2.07 8.76
CA LEU A 77 -0.67 1.01 9.55
C LEU A 77 -0.55 -0.31 8.77
N ARG A 78 -1.56 -0.66 7.96
CA ARG A 78 -1.47 -1.83 7.05
C ARG A 78 -0.38 -1.63 5.98
N LEU A 79 -0.22 -0.42 5.45
CA LEU A 79 0.83 -0.11 4.48
C LEU A 79 2.24 -0.18 5.07
N ILE A 80 2.40 0.22 6.33
CA ILE A 80 3.67 0.07 7.07
C ILE A 80 3.96 -1.42 7.28
N ARG A 81 2.97 -2.19 7.73
CA ARG A 81 3.14 -3.64 7.98
C ARG A 81 3.43 -4.46 6.72
N ALA A 82 2.94 -4.00 5.56
CA ALA A 82 3.19 -4.62 4.27
C ALA A 82 4.45 -4.09 3.57
N PHE A 83 5.18 -3.16 4.19
CA PHE A 83 6.43 -2.65 3.63
C PHE A 83 7.55 -3.65 3.89
N GLU A 84 8.11 -4.17 2.81
CA GLU A 84 9.35 -4.95 2.85
C GLU A 84 10.54 -3.99 2.67
N PRO A 85 11.34 -3.76 3.72
CA PRO A 85 12.55 -2.95 3.58
C PRO A 85 13.54 -3.64 2.64
N ALA A 86 14.37 -2.83 1.97
CA ALA A 86 15.47 -3.39 1.20
C ALA A 86 16.35 -4.27 2.10
N VAL A 87 16.76 -5.42 1.59
CA VAL A 87 17.72 -6.28 2.29
C VAL A 87 19.00 -5.48 2.46
N ALA A 88 19.39 -5.25 3.71
CA ALA A 88 20.66 -4.62 4.02
C ALA A 88 21.81 -5.55 3.63
N GLU A 89 22.88 -5.00 3.07
CA GLU A 89 24.12 -5.74 2.88
C GLU A 89 24.67 -6.23 4.23
N ALA A 90 25.39 -7.35 4.21
CA ALA A 90 26.01 -7.88 5.41
C ALA A 90 27.03 -6.88 5.96
N VAL A 91 26.79 -6.38 7.17
CA VAL A 91 27.73 -5.51 7.88
C VAL A 91 28.77 -6.35 8.61
N THR A 92 30.04 -5.92 8.54
CA THR A 92 31.15 -6.57 9.26
C THR A 92 31.19 -6.20 10.74
N HIS A 93 30.65 -5.02 11.08
CA HIS A 93 30.58 -4.50 12.45
C HIS A 93 29.20 -3.87 12.66
N GLY A 94 28.49 -4.32 13.69
CA GLY A 94 27.19 -3.79 14.08
C GLY A 94 27.25 -3.20 15.49
N GLY A 95 26.73 -1.98 15.67
CA GLY A 95 26.49 -1.42 17.00
C GLY A 95 25.17 -1.92 17.56
N ILE A 96 25.13 -2.20 18.87
CA ILE A 96 23.88 -2.49 19.59
C ILE A 96 23.43 -1.19 20.25
N ASP A 97 22.19 -0.79 19.96
CA ASP A 97 21.53 0.33 20.61
C ASP A 97 20.45 -0.21 21.56
N ASP A 98 20.48 0.24 22.82
CA ASP A 98 19.50 -0.14 23.83
C ASP A 98 18.42 0.96 23.91
N TRP A 99 17.36 0.78 23.12
CA TRP A 99 16.20 1.67 23.11
C TRP A 99 15.03 1.02 23.83
N ALA A 100 14.28 1.83 24.59
CA ALA A 100 13.08 1.40 25.29
C ALA A 100 11.88 2.24 24.84
N TYR A 101 10.72 1.59 24.67
CA TYR A 101 9.46 2.28 24.44
C TYR A 101 8.37 1.69 25.33
N HIS A 102 7.46 2.55 25.78
CA HIS A 102 6.33 2.13 26.58
C HIS A 102 5.21 1.62 25.66
N LYS A 103 4.95 0.31 25.69
CA LYS A 103 3.82 -0.31 25.00
C LYS A 103 2.60 -0.31 25.93
N ARG A 104 1.51 0.34 25.51
CA ARG A 104 0.22 0.16 26.18
C ARG A 104 -0.35 -1.20 25.79
N TYR A 105 -0.58 -2.06 26.77
CA TYR A 105 -1.46 -3.22 26.62
C TYR A 105 -2.88 -2.73 26.89
N GLY A 106 -3.82 -3.02 25.98
CA GLY A 106 -5.20 -2.55 26.11
C GLY A 106 -5.90 -3.23 27.29
N ASP A 107 -6.78 -2.48 27.96
CA ASP A 107 -7.77 -2.98 28.93
C ASP A 107 -8.96 -3.63 28.22
#